data_AF-A0A1H6A5R3-F1
#
_entry.id   AF-A0A1H6A5R3-F1
#
_cell.length_a   1.000
_cell.length_b   1.000
_cell.length_c   1.000
_cell.angle_alpha   90.00
_cell.angle_beta   90.00
_cell.angle_gamma   90.00
#
_symmetry.space_group_name_H-M   'P 1'
#
loop_
_entity.id
_entity.type
_entity.pdbx_description
1 polymer ?
#
loop_
_entity_poly.entity_id
_entity_poly.type
_entity_poly.pdbx_seq_one_letter_code
_entity_poly.pdbx_strand_id
1 'polypeptide(L)'
;MADRSTAAVGVANEGGEGTPSARQGGDTPDGTTTDEQTSGTAEDTTAQEQPDTDPAVEPTAEPSEDPAQDTVQTTGPDDDRDTSEATEPLDAVPSTESTEPLEPVAPARSAATGKTATKTAAAPPAPAPAPARPRITAPDLHSGHKLARRYQLAECVTRVDGFSSWRAVDEKLRRAVGVHVLPADHPQARPVMAAARSAALLGDPRFVQVLDAVEDNDLVYVIHEWLPDATSLADLLRNGPLEPHEAYQMVSQVAQGMAAAHREGLSHLRLDPGAVLRTVSGQYRIRGLAVAAALRGLKSDRPRRQDTEAIGALLYASLTQRWPYEDDAHGLTGLPKGVGLIAPDQVRAGIHRGLSEVAMRALANDGATASREEPPCTTPEELAKTVAAIPRIRPPEQPQPAYRPPFFQQPPAPPGSAGAPRQTAAIPGPPPALPGRTGQVLKWAVAALVIVAIGLGSWQLADTLQSRGGHTATPTPTGQKGGQEPTHAASGPISIVTAKDFDPFGEDGENPTKVKLAYDGDASTYWETSWYNDAHFGNLKPGVGLILDLGSAKHISSVKVDFLGQTSVNLLAAPASAATMPTSFDDFTKVASGQGTEVPLTPSAKVTSRYLLVWLTTLPPTSDGHFRGKVSEIHVTG
;
A
#
# COMPACT_ATOMS: atom_id res chain seq x y z
N MET A 1 -41.72 -41.51 -26.76
CA MET A 1 -40.40 -42.15 -26.58
C MET A 1 -39.69 -41.34 -25.49
N ALA A 2 -39.61 -41.81 -24.25
CA ALA A 2 -38.93 -43.02 -23.75
C ALA A 2 -37.45 -42.70 -23.41
N ASP A 3 -36.93 -42.98 -22.21
CA ASP A 3 -37.61 -43.49 -20.99
C ASP A 3 -36.79 -43.17 -19.72
N ARG A 4 -37.45 -43.25 -18.55
CA ARG A 4 -36.99 -43.67 -17.18
C ARG A 4 -35.52 -43.51 -16.68
N SER A 5 -35.22 -43.50 -15.38
CA SER A 5 -35.97 -43.28 -14.11
C SER A 5 -35.05 -43.61 -12.91
N THR A 6 -35.25 -42.94 -11.76
CA THR A 6 -34.90 -43.42 -10.39
C THR A 6 -33.40 -43.68 -10.09
N ALA A 7 -32.95 -43.77 -8.83
CA ALA A 7 -33.66 -43.89 -7.56
C ALA A 7 -33.04 -43.04 -6.43
N ALA A 8 -33.84 -42.83 -5.38
CA ALA A 8 -33.38 -42.59 -4.01
C ALA A 8 -34.07 -43.61 -3.09
N VAL A 9 -33.52 -43.83 -1.88
CA VAL A 9 -34.10 -44.36 -0.63
C VAL A 9 -33.01 -45.10 0.17
N GLY A 10 -32.94 -44.85 1.48
CA GLY A 10 -32.03 -45.51 2.42
C GLY A 10 -31.90 -44.71 3.71
N VAL A 11 -32.69 -45.05 4.73
CA VAL A 11 -32.80 -44.32 6.02
C VAL A 11 -32.80 -45.33 7.17
N ALA A 12 -32.39 -44.87 8.36
CA ALA A 12 -32.45 -45.56 9.66
C ALA A 12 -31.35 -46.65 9.89
N ASN A 13 -30.91 -46.94 11.12
CA ASN A 13 -31.13 -46.27 12.42
C ASN A 13 -30.00 -46.60 13.42
N GLU A 14 -29.88 -45.81 14.50
CA GLU A 14 -29.26 -46.19 15.81
C GLU A 14 -27.77 -46.64 15.77
N GLY A 15 -26.99 -46.67 16.85
CA GLY A 15 -27.21 -46.28 18.25
C GLY A 15 -26.28 -47.11 19.15
N GLY A 16 -25.47 -46.50 20.02
CA GLY A 16 -24.56 -47.26 20.89
C GLY A 16 -23.57 -46.41 21.69
N GLU A 17 -23.69 -46.46 23.02
CA GLU A 17 -22.72 -45.96 24.00
C GLU A 17 -21.59 -46.97 24.22
N GLY A 18 -20.44 -46.56 24.79
CA GLY A 18 -19.30 -47.49 24.93
C GLY A 18 -18.08 -47.02 25.73
N THR A 19 -18.24 -46.51 26.95
CA THR A 19 -17.11 -46.16 27.84
C THR A 19 -16.76 -47.31 28.80
N PRO A 20 -15.48 -47.72 28.86
CA PRO A 20 -14.82 -47.93 30.16
C PRO A 20 -13.38 -47.36 30.15
N SER A 21 -12.86 -46.64 31.15
CA SER A 21 -12.79 -46.83 32.62
C SER A 21 -11.35 -47.17 33.07
N ALA A 22 -10.90 -46.42 34.07
CA ALA A 22 -9.56 -46.25 34.64
C ALA A 22 -8.66 -47.49 34.89
N ARG A 23 -7.34 -47.22 34.98
CA ARG A 23 -6.40 -47.87 35.93
C ARG A 23 -5.49 -46.84 36.60
N GLN A 24 -4.96 -47.20 37.78
CA GLN A 24 -4.12 -46.38 38.68
C GLN A 24 -2.73 -47.02 38.89
N GLY A 25 -1.84 -46.30 39.61
CA GLY A 25 -0.43 -46.65 39.89
C GLY A 25 0.50 -45.85 38.97
N GLY A 26 1.54 -45.15 39.43
CA GLY A 26 2.45 -45.43 40.57
C GLY A 26 3.84 -45.68 39.97
N ASP A 27 4.97 -45.22 40.52
CA ASP A 27 5.24 -44.60 41.81
C ASP A 27 6.50 -43.69 41.71
N THR A 28 6.79 -42.87 42.72
CA THR A 28 8.00 -42.00 42.77
C THR A 28 8.95 -42.46 43.89
N PRO A 29 10.27 -42.24 43.75
CA PRO A 29 11.05 -41.85 44.94
C PRO A 29 12.03 -40.69 44.70
N ASP A 30 12.31 -39.94 45.79
CA ASP A 30 13.34 -38.90 45.89
C ASP A 30 14.78 -39.45 45.87
N GLY A 31 15.76 -38.57 45.62
CA GLY A 31 17.19 -38.85 45.75
C GLY A 31 18.05 -37.57 45.67
N THR A 32 18.47 -37.04 46.81
CA THR A 32 19.09 -35.71 46.95
C THR A 32 20.60 -35.78 47.21
N THR A 33 21.35 -34.69 46.90
CA THR A 33 22.72 -34.35 47.42
C THR A 33 23.89 -35.23 46.92
N THR A 34 25.16 -34.78 46.78
CA THR A 34 25.87 -33.50 47.11
C THR A 34 26.96 -33.22 46.04
N ASP A 35 27.57 -32.04 46.08
CA ASP A 35 28.79 -31.61 45.36
C ASP A 35 30.06 -32.45 45.62
N GLU A 36 31.03 -32.42 44.70
CA GLU A 36 32.44 -32.20 45.05
C GLU A 36 33.26 -31.59 43.88
N GLN A 37 34.37 -30.91 44.19
CA GLN A 37 35.29 -30.31 43.20
C GLN A 37 36.67 -30.97 43.26
N THR A 38 37.30 -31.23 42.10
CA THR A 38 38.76 -31.26 41.86
C THR A 38 39.02 -31.56 40.37
N SER A 39 40.18 -31.33 39.75
CA SER A 39 41.17 -30.23 39.73
C SER A 39 42.42 -30.77 39.00
N GLY A 40 42.79 -30.21 37.84
CA GLY A 40 44.10 -30.41 37.20
C GLY A 40 44.35 -31.74 36.45
N THR A 41 45.42 -31.90 35.64
CA THR A 41 46.35 -30.93 34.99
C THR A 41 47.11 -31.65 33.85
N ALA A 42 47.42 -30.95 32.74
CA ALA A 42 48.49 -31.29 31.76
C ALA A 42 48.40 -32.65 30.99
N GLU A 43 49.18 -32.96 29.95
CA GLU A 43 49.84 -32.21 28.83
C GLU A 43 50.24 -33.26 27.77
N ASP A 44 50.23 -32.94 26.47
CA ASP A 44 51.28 -33.40 25.54
C ASP A 44 51.32 -32.51 24.27
N THR A 45 52.38 -32.65 23.47
CA THR A 45 52.96 -31.62 22.59
C THR A 45 53.21 -32.13 21.15
N THR A 46 53.68 -31.24 20.25
CA THR A 46 54.52 -31.49 19.05
C THR A 46 53.83 -31.26 17.68
N ALA A 47 54.43 -30.63 16.65
CA ALA A 47 55.34 -29.47 16.49
C ALA A 47 55.53 -29.19 14.96
N GLN A 48 56.35 -28.17 14.61
CA GLN A 48 56.96 -27.88 13.28
C GLN A 48 56.02 -27.29 12.20
N GLU A 49 56.41 -26.29 11.38
CA GLU A 49 57.64 -25.46 11.35
C GLU A 49 57.37 -24.03 10.77
N GLN A 50 58.35 -23.13 10.91
CA GLN A 50 58.36 -21.70 10.49
C GLN A 50 59.22 -21.53 9.19
N PRO A 51 59.58 -20.33 8.61
CA PRO A 51 59.93 -19.04 9.27
C PRO A 51 59.58 -17.69 8.56
N ASP A 52 59.79 -16.59 9.30
CA ASP A 52 60.27 -15.22 8.95
C ASP A 52 59.64 -14.37 7.80
N THR A 53 59.69 -13.02 7.81
CA THR A 53 60.38 -12.04 8.69
C THR A 53 59.54 -10.76 8.92
N ASP A 54 59.83 -10.00 9.99
CA ASP A 54 59.34 -8.63 10.30
C ASP A 54 60.51 -7.61 10.27
N PRO A 55 60.31 -6.27 10.36
CA PRO A 55 60.52 -5.63 11.68
C PRO A 55 59.66 -4.39 12.03
N ALA A 56 59.43 -4.23 13.35
CA ALA A 56 58.87 -3.09 14.10
C ALA A 56 59.61 -1.72 13.92
N VAL A 57 59.18 -0.62 14.56
CA VAL A 57 59.46 -0.26 15.99
C VAL A 57 58.40 0.71 16.58
N GLU A 58 58.39 0.80 17.93
CA GLU A 58 57.39 1.38 18.87
C GLU A 58 57.20 2.92 18.96
N PRO A 59 56.14 3.38 19.67
CA PRO A 59 55.92 4.78 20.09
C PRO A 59 56.50 5.13 21.48
N THR A 60 56.46 6.42 21.87
CA THR A 60 56.82 6.93 23.21
C THR A 60 55.92 8.12 23.60
N ALA A 61 55.77 8.41 24.91
CA ALA A 61 54.85 9.43 25.45
C ALA A 61 55.53 10.49 26.36
N GLU A 62 54.96 11.71 26.38
CA GLU A 62 54.90 12.75 27.45
C GLU A 62 56.22 13.22 28.17
N PRO A 63 56.26 14.35 28.94
CA PRO A 63 55.18 15.26 29.38
C PRO A 63 55.42 16.80 29.25
N SER A 64 54.40 17.58 29.64
CA SER A 64 54.36 18.94 30.27
C SER A 64 55.53 19.96 30.20
N GLU A 65 55.22 21.24 29.89
CA GLU A 65 55.24 22.39 30.85
C GLU A 65 54.77 23.73 30.20
N ASP A 66 54.45 24.74 31.04
CA ASP A 66 53.96 26.12 30.75
C ASP A 66 54.74 27.09 31.70
N PRO A 67 55.04 28.40 31.39
CA PRO A 67 54.08 29.49 31.67
C PRO A 67 54.30 30.86 30.94
N ALA A 68 53.56 31.88 31.43
CA ALA A 68 53.71 33.34 31.31
C ALA A 68 52.91 34.04 30.17
N GLN A 69 51.83 34.81 30.42
CA GLN A 69 51.59 36.01 31.27
C GLN A 69 51.76 37.34 30.52
N ASP A 70 50.69 38.16 30.52
CA ASP A 70 50.79 39.60 30.81
C ASP A 70 49.45 40.11 31.42
N THR A 71 49.45 41.23 32.14
CA THR A 71 48.38 41.62 33.09
C THR A 71 48.17 43.14 33.16
N VAL A 72 46.90 43.59 33.23
CA VAL A 72 46.56 44.95 33.74
C VAL A 72 45.36 44.88 34.69
N GLN A 73 45.50 45.50 35.87
CA GLN A 73 44.48 45.60 36.92
C GLN A 73 43.81 47.00 36.95
N THR A 74 42.71 47.11 37.72
CA THR A 74 42.24 48.20 38.63
C THR A 74 40.71 48.37 38.52
N THR A 75 39.92 48.56 39.58
CA THR A 75 40.12 48.58 41.06
C THR A 75 38.78 48.27 41.76
N GLY A 76 38.80 47.82 43.03
CA GLY A 76 37.61 47.61 43.88
C GLY A 76 37.15 48.89 44.63
N PRO A 77 36.73 48.83 45.93
CA PRO A 77 36.73 47.67 46.84
C PRO A 77 35.60 47.60 47.92
N ASP A 78 35.75 46.65 48.86
CA ASP A 78 35.30 46.59 50.29
C ASP A 78 33.80 46.59 50.68
N ASP A 79 33.37 46.01 51.81
CA ASP A 79 33.94 44.93 52.70
C ASP A 79 32.81 43.84 52.81
N ASP A 80 32.56 42.99 53.82
CA ASP A 80 33.02 42.75 55.20
C ASP A 80 32.94 41.22 55.49
N ARG A 81 32.97 40.82 56.77
CA ARG A 81 33.14 39.46 57.31
C ARG A 81 31.76 38.85 57.70
N ASP A 82 31.60 37.63 58.24
CA ASP A 82 32.54 36.71 58.90
C ASP A 82 32.07 35.23 58.84
N THR A 83 32.87 34.36 59.46
CA THR A 83 32.82 32.90 59.71
C THR A 83 31.53 32.37 60.42
N SER A 84 31.27 31.06 60.61
CA SER A 84 32.15 29.88 60.75
C SER A 84 31.54 28.51 60.37
N GLU A 85 32.36 27.44 60.50
CA GLU A 85 32.17 26.06 60.02
C GLU A 85 31.17 25.15 60.77
N ALA A 86 30.56 24.24 59.98
CA ALA A 86 30.36 22.78 60.15
C ALA A 86 30.01 22.12 61.51
N THR A 87 29.12 21.10 61.45
CA THR A 87 29.29 19.70 61.97
C THR A 87 28.03 18.84 61.68
N GLU A 88 28.19 17.59 61.21
CA GLU A 88 27.14 16.54 61.10
C GLU A 88 27.34 15.43 62.18
N PRO A 89 26.68 14.23 62.20
CA PRO A 89 25.46 13.72 61.53
C PRO A 89 24.48 12.95 62.49
N LEU A 90 23.55 12.17 61.91
CA LEU A 90 22.93 10.88 62.39
C LEU A 90 21.46 10.82 62.88
N ASP A 91 20.68 10.05 62.09
CA ASP A 91 19.72 8.96 62.44
C ASP A 91 18.33 9.12 63.12
N ALA A 92 17.46 8.18 62.67
CA ALA A 92 16.27 7.57 63.30
C ALA A 92 14.84 8.14 63.03
N VAL A 93 13.87 7.20 63.07
CA VAL A 93 12.43 7.35 62.70
C VAL A 93 11.53 7.15 63.95
N PRO A 94 10.23 7.52 63.91
CA PRO A 94 9.20 6.46 63.86
C PRO A 94 7.92 6.81 63.05
N SER A 95 7.06 5.80 62.86
CA SER A 95 5.83 5.83 62.04
C SER A 95 4.53 5.96 62.83
N THR A 96 3.42 6.35 62.16
CA THR A 96 2.04 6.00 62.56
C THR A 96 1.11 5.90 61.33
N GLU A 97 0.03 5.13 61.46
CA GLU A 97 -0.93 4.79 60.39
C GLU A 97 -2.20 5.65 60.42
N SER A 98 -2.96 5.68 59.32
CA SER A 98 -4.39 5.30 59.31
C SER A 98 -4.98 5.23 57.88
N THR A 99 -5.80 4.21 57.63
CA THR A 99 -6.62 3.99 56.41
C THR A 99 -8.09 3.97 56.82
N GLU A 100 -9.06 4.28 55.93
CA GLU A 100 -10.48 3.83 55.94
C GLU A 100 -11.14 4.24 54.57
N PRO A 101 -12.30 3.68 54.15
CA PRO A 101 -12.54 3.35 52.73
C PRO A 101 -13.87 3.87 52.12
N LEU A 102 -14.29 3.24 51.00
CA LEU A 102 -15.50 3.57 50.19
C LEU A 102 -16.47 2.37 50.08
N GLU A 103 -17.63 2.63 49.44
CA GLU A 103 -18.72 1.70 49.06
C GLU A 103 -19.77 1.32 50.14
N PRO A 104 -20.99 0.86 49.76
CA PRO A 104 -21.76 1.04 48.50
C PRO A 104 -23.21 1.54 48.76
N VAL A 105 -24.10 1.54 47.73
CA VAL A 105 -25.50 1.00 47.75
C VAL A 105 -26.40 1.58 46.63
N ALA A 106 -27.23 0.72 46.04
CA ALA A 106 -28.46 1.03 45.28
C ALA A 106 -29.46 -0.15 45.49
N PRO A 107 -30.72 -0.15 44.98
CA PRO A 107 -31.51 0.91 44.33
C PRO A 107 -32.91 1.12 44.99
N ALA A 108 -33.74 2.03 44.47
CA ALA A 108 -35.18 2.09 44.81
C ALA A 108 -36.05 2.63 43.64
N ARG A 109 -37.33 2.22 43.60
CA ARG A 109 -38.38 2.70 42.66
C ARG A 109 -39.45 3.50 43.42
N SER A 110 -39.99 4.56 42.81
CA SER A 110 -41.45 4.77 42.73
C SER A 110 -41.79 5.85 41.69
N ALA A 111 -43.07 6.00 41.34
CA ALA A 111 -43.56 6.89 40.29
C ALA A 111 -44.43 8.04 40.82
N ALA A 112 -44.45 9.16 40.08
CA ALA A 112 -45.44 10.22 40.22
C ALA A 112 -45.79 10.82 38.85
N THR A 113 -47.07 11.07 38.60
CA THR A 113 -47.60 11.44 37.28
C THR A 113 -47.62 12.96 37.09
N GLY A 114 -47.21 13.46 35.91
CA GLY A 114 -47.34 14.88 35.55
C GLY A 114 -47.53 15.07 34.04
N LYS A 115 -48.73 15.47 33.62
CA LYS A 115 -49.02 15.89 32.23
C LYS A 115 -48.85 17.40 32.10
N THR A 116 -47.96 17.85 31.22
CA THR A 116 -47.98 19.21 30.66
C THR A 116 -47.70 19.14 29.16
N ALA A 117 -48.34 20.01 28.37
CA ALA A 117 -48.44 19.85 26.92
C ALA A 117 -47.23 20.37 26.13
N THR A 118 -47.09 19.84 24.91
CA THR A 118 -46.09 20.21 23.91
C THR A 118 -46.12 21.70 23.57
N LYS A 119 -44.95 22.35 23.53
CA LYS A 119 -44.75 23.62 22.84
C LYS A 119 -43.47 23.56 21.99
N THR A 120 -43.63 23.36 20.69
CA THR A 120 -42.54 23.40 19.73
C THR A 120 -41.92 24.80 19.70
N ALA A 121 -40.66 24.91 20.13
CA ALA A 121 -39.82 26.07 19.87
C ALA A 121 -38.98 25.79 18.61
N ALA A 122 -38.91 26.76 17.69
CA ALA A 122 -38.05 26.63 16.52
C ALA A 122 -36.58 26.73 16.93
N ALA A 123 -35.72 25.90 16.33
CA ALA A 123 -34.29 26.00 16.52
C ALA A 123 -33.75 27.32 15.91
N PRO A 124 -32.72 27.95 16.51
CA PRO A 124 -32.06 29.08 15.89
C PRO A 124 -31.36 28.66 14.58
N PRO A 125 -31.20 29.57 13.60
CA PRO A 125 -30.48 29.27 12.37
C PRO A 125 -29.02 28.91 12.68
N ALA A 126 -28.49 27.93 11.93
CA ALA A 126 -27.10 27.51 12.07
C ALA A 126 -26.13 28.69 11.75
N PRO A 127 -24.96 28.76 12.42
CA PRO A 127 -23.95 29.76 12.07
C PRO A 127 -23.51 29.57 10.61
N ALA A 128 -23.26 30.69 9.93
CA ALA A 128 -22.78 30.66 8.54
C ALA A 128 -21.48 29.85 8.42
N PRO A 129 -21.27 29.11 7.31
CA PRO A 129 -20.05 28.36 7.12
C PRO A 129 -18.83 29.29 7.18
N ALA A 130 -17.82 28.89 7.95
CA ALA A 130 -16.57 29.64 8.02
C ALA A 130 -15.96 29.78 6.62
N PRO A 131 -15.31 30.92 6.30
CA PRO A 131 -14.69 31.10 4.99
C PRO A 131 -13.71 29.97 4.72
N ALA A 132 -13.86 29.33 3.55
CA ALA A 132 -13.00 28.23 3.15
C ALA A 132 -11.53 28.69 3.20
N ARG A 133 -10.70 27.97 3.96
CA ARG A 133 -9.25 28.23 3.97
C ARG A 133 -8.72 28.10 2.53
N PRO A 134 -7.77 28.95 2.11
CA PRO A 134 -7.12 28.75 0.83
C PRO A 134 -6.54 27.34 0.77
N ARG A 135 -6.82 26.61 -0.31
CA ARG A 135 -6.27 25.28 -0.54
C ARG A 135 -4.78 25.44 -0.87
N ILE A 136 -3.92 25.16 0.10
CA ILE A 136 -2.47 25.13 -0.11
C ILE A 136 -2.17 23.85 -0.89
N THR A 137 -2.02 23.99 -2.19
CA THR A 137 -1.65 22.89 -3.10
C THR A 137 -0.20 22.49 -2.88
N ALA A 138 0.11 21.20 -3.07
CA ALA A 138 1.50 20.78 -3.18
C ALA A 138 2.20 21.53 -4.33
N PRO A 139 3.50 21.83 -4.23
CA PRO A 139 4.20 22.59 -5.27
C PRO A 139 4.25 21.80 -6.58
N ASP A 140 4.10 22.50 -7.71
CA ASP A 140 4.20 21.92 -9.06
C ASP A 140 5.66 21.69 -9.48
N LEU A 141 6.25 20.73 -8.79
CA LEU A 141 7.52 20.12 -9.09
C LEU A 141 7.30 18.97 -10.09
N HIS A 142 8.26 18.76 -10.96
CA HIS A 142 8.22 17.77 -12.02
C HIS A 142 9.53 16.96 -12.04
N SER A 143 9.52 15.83 -12.75
CA SER A 143 10.76 15.07 -12.99
C SER A 143 11.84 15.96 -13.61
N GLY A 144 13.10 15.75 -13.20
CA GLY A 144 14.26 16.54 -13.59
C GLY A 144 14.49 17.82 -12.77
N HIS A 145 13.53 18.29 -11.97
CA HIS A 145 13.67 19.48 -11.11
C HIS A 145 14.77 19.26 -10.05
N LYS A 146 15.55 20.31 -9.70
CA LYS A 146 16.74 20.21 -8.83
C LYS A 146 16.66 21.08 -7.58
N LEU A 147 16.38 20.47 -6.42
CA LEU A 147 16.41 21.14 -5.12
C LEU A 147 17.85 21.35 -4.64
N ALA A 148 18.16 22.49 -4.02
CA ALA A 148 19.51 22.93 -3.60
C ALA A 148 20.62 22.83 -4.68
N ARG A 149 20.28 22.70 -5.97
CA ARG A 149 21.21 22.28 -7.04
C ARG A 149 21.99 20.99 -6.69
N ARG A 150 21.36 20.06 -5.96
CA ARG A 150 21.93 18.78 -5.49
C ARG A 150 21.00 17.59 -5.68
N TYR A 151 19.71 17.75 -5.38
CA TYR A 151 18.75 16.65 -5.39
C TYR A 151 17.88 16.75 -6.63
N GLN A 152 18.14 15.90 -7.61
CA GLN A 152 17.32 15.83 -8.82
C GLN A 152 16.13 14.91 -8.58
N LEU A 153 14.91 15.47 -8.59
CA LEU A 153 13.67 14.71 -8.50
C LEU A 153 13.51 13.83 -9.74
N ALA A 154 13.25 12.53 -9.55
CA ALA A 154 13.10 11.59 -10.64
C ALA A 154 11.63 11.18 -10.85
N GLU A 155 10.92 10.87 -9.76
CA GLU A 155 9.61 10.22 -9.79
C GLU A 155 8.79 10.66 -8.57
N CYS A 156 7.55 11.11 -8.78
CA CYS A 156 6.62 11.40 -7.69
C CYS A 156 6.00 10.09 -7.21
N VAL A 157 6.15 9.80 -5.93
CA VAL A 157 5.61 8.59 -5.27
C VAL A 157 4.23 8.87 -4.66
N THR A 158 3.98 10.09 -4.18
CA THR A 158 2.67 10.55 -3.69
C THR A 158 2.53 12.06 -3.80
N ARG A 159 1.36 12.58 -4.19
CA ARG A 159 0.94 13.97 -3.93
C ARG A 159 -0.39 13.92 -3.17
N VAL A 160 -0.43 14.49 -1.97
CA VAL A 160 -1.60 14.51 -1.07
C VAL A 160 -1.42 15.63 -0.03
N ASP A 161 -2.49 16.21 0.50
CA ASP A 161 -2.46 17.02 1.73
C ASP A 161 -1.46 18.20 1.68
N GLY A 162 -1.30 18.85 0.51
CA GLY A 162 -0.44 20.02 0.36
C GLY A 162 1.07 19.73 0.32
N PHE A 163 1.49 18.47 0.26
CA PHE A 163 2.89 18.08 0.07
C PHE A 163 3.03 16.97 -0.99
N SER A 164 4.27 16.67 -1.36
CA SER A 164 4.61 15.57 -2.26
C SER A 164 5.79 14.74 -1.73
N SER A 165 5.82 13.45 -2.08
CA SER A 165 6.94 12.54 -1.81
C SER A 165 7.54 12.09 -3.13
N TRP A 166 8.86 12.09 -3.24
CA TRP A 166 9.59 11.78 -4.47
C TRP A 166 10.70 10.78 -4.22
N ARG A 167 10.98 9.95 -5.24
CA ARG A 167 12.30 9.36 -5.43
C ARG A 167 13.17 10.36 -6.18
N ALA A 168 14.36 10.63 -5.67
CA ALA A 168 15.32 11.57 -6.22
C ALA A 168 16.73 11.00 -6.24
N VAL A 169 17.65 11.69 -6.90
CA VAL A 169 19.09 11.37 -6.91
C VAL A 169 19.85 12.52 -6.24
N ASP A 170 20.65 12.20 -5.22
CA ASP A 170 21.67 13.10 -4.68
C ASP A 170 22.86 13.09 -5.66
N GLU A 171 22.97 14.12 -6.50
CA GLU A 171 23.99 14.16 -7.55
C GLU A 171 25.43 14.22 -7.00
N LYS A 172 25.62 14.72 -5.76
CA LYS A 172 26.94 14.80 -5.13
C LYS A 172 27.40 13.43 -4.62
N LEU A 173 26.50 12.67 -4.00
CA LEU A 173 26.79 11.33 -3.47
C LEU A 173 26.48 10.20 -4.47
N ARG A 174 25.86 10.52 -5.61
CA ARG A 174 25.43 9.60 -6.68
C ARG A 174 24.61 8.41 -6.17
N ARG A 175 23.69 8.68 -5.24
CA ARG A 175 22.76 7.70 -4.66
C ARG A 175 21.31 8.14 -4.78
N ALA A 176 20.39 7.17 -4.81
CA ALA A 176 18.97 7.44 -4.63
C ALA A 176 18.69 7.94 -3.21
N VAL A 177 17.75 8.87 -3.08
CA VAL A 177 17.20 9.36 -1.81
C VAL A 177 15.69 9.53 -1.95
N GLY A 178 14.95 9.40 -0.84
CA GLY A 178 13.57 9.83 -0.76
C GLY A 178 13.49 11.30 -0.34
N VAL A 179 12.50 12.02 -0.82
CA VAL A 179 12.32 13.45 -0.55
C VAL A 179 10.85 13.75 -0.29
N HIS A 180 10.53 14.31 0.87
CA HIS A 180 9.24 14.98 1.06
C HIS A 180 9.40 16.49 0.80
N VAL A 181 8.50 17.10 0.04
CA VAL A 181 8.52 18.55 -0.28
C VAL A 181 7.15 19.17 -0.04
N LEU A 182 7.13 20.30 0.66
CA LEU A 182 5.96 21.11 0.98
C LEU A 182 6.27 22.61 0.83
N PRO A 183 5.25 23.48 0.60
CA PRO A 183 5.45 24.92 0.62
C PRO A 183 5.95 25.42 1.99
N ALA A 184 6.76 26.48 2.02
CA ALA A 184 7.28 27.06 3.25
C ALA A 184 6.19 27.75 4.10
N ASP A 185 5.11 28.22 3.48
CA ASP A 185 3.92 28.76 4.15
C ASP A 185 2.93 27.68 4.63
N HIS A 186 3.16 26.41 4.26
CA HIS A 186 2.30 25.30 4.67
C HIS A 186 2.27 25.16 6.21
N PRO A 187 1.10 25.00 6.85
CA PRO A 187 0.98 24.91 8.31
C PRO A 187 1.86 23.83 8.97
N GLN A 188 2.25 22.79 8.23
CA GLN A 188 3.13 21.73 8.71
C GLN A 188 4.62 21.96 8.43
N ALA A 189 5.03 23.02 7.72
CA ALA A 189 6.44 23.29 7.39
C ALA A 189 7.36 23.27 8.62
N ARG A 190 7.02 24.05 9.66
CA ARG A 190 7.78 24.07 10.93
C ARG A 190 7.65 22.76 11.74
N PRO A 191 6.46 22.17 11.94
CA PRO A 191 6.33 20.83 12.53
C PRO A 191 7.16 19.74 11.84
N VAL A 192 7.19 19.70 10.51
CA VAL A 192 7.96 18.72 9.71
C VAL A 192 9.46 18.96 9.84
N MET A 193 9.91 20.22 9.78
CA MET A 193 11.31 20.59 10.03
C MET A 193 11.77 20.16 11.44
N ALA A 194 10.95 20.39 12.46
CA ALA A 194 11.25 19.97 13.83
C ALA A 194 11.28 18.43 13.95
N ALA A 195 10.26 17.74 13.44
CA ALA A 195 10.18 16.28 13.46
C ALA A 195 11.34 15.60 12.73
N ALA A 196 11.76 16.16 11.59
CA ALA A 196 12.91 15.67 10.83
C ALA A 196 14.22 15.81 11.60
N ARG A 197 14.45 16.96 12.25
CA ARG A 197 15.63 17.20 13.10
C ARG A 197 15.67 16.24 14.29
N SER A 198 14.54 16.02 14.98
CA SER A 198 14.46 15.08 16.10
C SER A 198 14.64 13.62 15.65
N ALA A 199 14.02 13.22 14.54
CA ALA A 199 14.15 11.85 14.01
C ALA A 199 15.57 11.52 13.52
N ALA A 200 16.33 12.51 13.03
CA ALA A 200 17.73 12.33 12.61
C ALA A 200 18.67 11.92 13.76
N LEU A 201 18.31 12.22 15.02
CA LEU A 201 19.15 11.96 16.20
C LEU A 201 19.08 10.51 16.73
N LEU A 202 18.05 9.73 16.36
CA LEU A 202 17.78 8.43 17.00
C LEU A 202 18.88 7.37 16.76
N GLY A 203 19.61 7.44 15.65
CA GLY A 203 20.74 6.55 15.33
C GLY A 203 20.43 5.05 15.11
N ASP A 204 19.23 4.58 15.45
CA ASP A 204 18.83 3.17 15.38
C ASP A 204 18.66 2.69 13.93
N PRO A 205 19.39 1.65 13.49
CA PRO A 205 19.37 1.18 12.10
C PRO A 205 18.02 0.58 11.67
N ARG A 206 17.10 0.31 12.60
CA ARG A 206 15.74 -0.16 12.30
C ARG A 206 14.82 0.96 11.82
N PHE A 207 15.30 2.20 11.74
CA PHE A 207 14.61 3.30 11.07
C PHE A 207 15.31 3.71 9.79
N VAL A 208 14.54 4.16 8.80
CA VAL A 208 15.06 4.78 7.57
C VAL A 208 15.55 6.19 7.92
N GLN A 209 16.83 6.45 7.70
CA GLN A 209 17.47 7.65 8.27
C GLN A 209 17.03 8.95 7.57
N VAL A 210 16.74 10.00 8.35
CA VAL A 210 16.66 11.38 7.83
C VAL A 210 18.08 11.88 7.57
N LEU A 211 18.35 12.28 6.33
CA LEU A 211 19.69 12.63 5.84
C LEU A 211 19.95 14.13 5.77
N ASP A 212 18.90 14.93 5.54
CA ASP A 212 18.97 16.39 5.42
C ASP A 212 17.55 16.97 5.63
N ALA A 213 17.45 18.22 6.08
CA ALA A 213 16.18 18.91 6.30
C ALA A 213 16.36 20.42 6.08
N VAL A 214 15.82 20.93 4.97
CA VAL A 214 16.15 22.24 4.42
C VAL A 214 14.90 23.11 4.20
N GLU A 215 15.05 24.40 4.42
CA GLU A 215 14.10 25.47 4.10
C GLU A 215 14.81 26.40 3.11
N ASP A 216 14.30 26.52 1.88
CA ASP A 216 15.00 27.11 0.74
C ASP A 216 13.99 27.77 -0.22
N ASN A 217 14.00 29.11 -0.26
CA ASN A 217 12.98 29.94 -0.92
C ASN A 217 11.57 29.60 -0.39
N ASP A 218 10.61 29.34 -1.27
CA ASP A 218 9.21 29.05 -0.91
C ASP A 218 8.96 27.57 -0.56
N LEU A 219 10.00 26.76 -0.31
CA LEU A 219 9.90 25.32 -0.06
C LEU A 219 10.59 24.87 1.23
N VAL A 220 9.97 23.90 1.92
CA VAL A 220 10.62 23.02 2.90
C VAL A 220 10.72 21.61 2.31
N TYR A 221 11.87 20.97 2.47
CA TYR A 221 12.04 19.56 2.10
C TYR A 221 12.88 18.76 3.10
N VAL A 222 12.49 17.50 3.26
CA VAL A 222 13.16 16.52 4.12
C VAL A 222 13.68 15.40 3.24
N ILE A 223 15.00 15.21 3.26
CA ILE A 223 15.70 14.14 2.54
C ILE A 223 15.83 12.94 3.47
N HIS A 224 15.47 11.76 3.01
CA HIS A 224 15.66 10.50 3.74
C HIS A 224 16.34 9.44 2.87
N GLU A 225 16.87 8.43 3.52
CA GLU A 225 17.46 7.25 2.89
C GLU A 225 16.46 6.54 1.97
N TRP A 226 16.91 6.12 0.78
CA TRP A 226 16.12 5.28 -0.13
C TRP A 226 16.63 3.85 -0.07
N LEU A 227 15.70 2.89 0.03
CA LEU A 227 16.00 1.46 0.07
C LEU A 227 15.46 0.80 -1.20
N PRO A 228 16.25 0.69 -2.29
CA PRO A 228 15.75 0.20 -3.58
C PRO A 228 15.39 -1.29 -3.54
N ASP A 229 16.11 -2.08 -2.74
CA ASP A 229 15.93 -3.54 -2.62
C ASP A 229 15.10 -3.93 -1.38
N ALA A 230 14.27 -3.02 -0.85
CA ALA A 230 13.39 -3.29 0.27
C ALA A 230 11.91 -3.30 -0.15
N THR A 231 11.22 -4.38 0.17
CA THR A 231 9.80 -4.59 -0.13
C THR A 231 8.96 -4.10 1.03
N SER A 232 7.88 -3.33 0.81
CA SER A 232 7.01 -2.92 1.93
C SER A 232 6.16 -4.08 2.44
N LEU A 233 5.72 -4.02 3.70
CA LEU A 233 4.82 -5.04 4.25
C LEU A 233 3.49 -5.08 3.46
N ALA A 234 3.01 -3.94 2.95
CA ALA A 234 1.88 -3.90 2.02
C ALA A 234 2.13 -4.74 0.75
N ASP A 235 3.33 -4.64 0.16
CA ASP A 235 3.68 -5.40 -1.04
C ASP A 235 3.86 -6.89 -0.74
N LEU A 236 4.46 -7.24 0.40
CA LEU A 236 4.57 -8.64 0.87
C LEU A 236 3.18 -9.27 1.00
N LEU A 237 2.25 -8.58 1.66
CA LEU A 237 0.90 -9.07 1.94
C LEU A 237 -0.01 -9.17 0.71
N ARG A 238 0.40 -8.67 -0.47
CA ARG A 238 -0.28 -9.03 -1.74
C ARG A 238 -0.08 -10.50 -2.11
N ASN A 239 1.02 -11.13 -1.68
CA ASN A 239 1.35 -12.52 -2.01
C ASN A 239 0.71 -13.55 -1.07
N GLY A 240 0.13 -13.09 0.05
CA GLY A 240 -0.44 -13.93 1.10
C GLY A 240 -0.10 -13.41 2.50
N PRO A 241 -0.64 -14.03 3.57
CA PRO A 241 -0.15 -13.80 4.93
C PRO A 241 1.28 -14.34 5.09
N LEU A 242 2.05 -13.75 6.01
CA LEU A 242 3.42 -14.18 6.30
C LEU A 242 3.47 -15.55 7.00
N GLU A 243 4.59 -16.25 6.80
CA GLU A 243 4.94 -17.44 7.58
C GLU A 243 5.16 -17.08 9.07
N PRO A 244 4.85 -17.97 10.03
CA PRO A 244 4.94 -17.65 11.46
C PRO A 244 6.31 -17.15 11.93
N HIS A 245 7.40 -17.64 11.33
CA HIS A 245 8.74 -17.13 11.64
C HIS A 245 8.92 -15.68 11.16
N GLU A 246 8.44 -15.33 9.96
CA GLU A 246 8.58 -13.98 9.41
C GLU A 246 7.67 -12.97 10.13
N ALA A 247 6.45 -13.37 10.48
CA ALA A 247 5.55 -12.58 11.32
C ALA A 247 6.16 -12.29 12.70
N TYR A 248 6.81 -13.29 13.31
CA TYR A 248 7.57 -13.13 14.57
C TYR A 248 8.75 -12.17 14.42
N GLN A 249 9.56 -12.31 13.35
CA GLN A 249 10.67 -11.39 13.08
C GLN A 249 10.20 -9.96 12.88
N MET A 250 9.11 -9.76 12.11
CA MET A 250 8.49 -8.46 11.86
C MET A 250 8.08 -7.80 13.18
N VAL A 251 7.21 -8.44 13.97
CA VAL A 251 6.69 -7.81 15.20
C VAL A 251 7.79 -7.60 16.24
N SER A 252 8.76 -8.52 16.34
CA SER A 252 9.88 -8.40 17.28
C SER A 252 10.77 -7.19 16.94
N GLN A 253 11.20 -7.06 15.68
CA GLN A 253 12.06 -5.97 15.26
C GLN A 253 11.34 -4.62 15.29
N VAL A 254 10.07 -4.56 14.87
CA VAL A 254 9.28 -3.32 14.86
C VAL A 254 8.91 -2.86 16.27
N ALA A 255 8.46 -3.77 17.16
CA ALA A 255 8.14 -3.40 18.55
C ALA A 255 9.37 -2.91 19.32
N GLN A 256 10.52 -3.60 19.19
CA GLN A 256 11.77 -3.16 19.82
C GLN A 256 12.32 -1.86 19.22
N GLY A 257 12.05 -1.58 17.92
CA GLY A 257 12.39 -0.33 17.25
C GLY A 257 11.56 0.84 17.81
N MET A 258 10.23 0.68 17.84
CA MET A 258 9.34 1.69 18.42
C MET A 258 9.58 1.89 19.92
N ALA A 259 9.93 0.85 20.67
CA ALA A 259 10.34 0.96 22.07
C ALA A 259 11.60 1.84 22.24
N ALA A 260 12.57 1.76 21.33
CA ALA A 260 13.73 2.65 21.33
C ALA A 260 13.35 4.10 21.00
N ALA A 261 12.60 4.32 19.91
CA ALA A 261 12.10 5.64 19.55
C ALA A 261 11.31 6.31 20.70
N HIS A 262 10.49 5.54 21.42
CA HIS A 262 9.69 6.02 22.55
C HIS A 262 10.51 6.32 23.81
N ARG A 263 11.78 5.89 23.92
CA ARG A 263 12.69 6.35 24.99
C ARG A 263 13.23 7.74 24.68
N GLU A 264 13.54 8.02 23.42
CA GLU A 264 13.96 9.34 22.93
C GLU A 264 12.79 10.33 22.69
N GLY A 265 11.59 10.03 23.23
CA GLY A 265 10.40 10.87 23.10
C GLY A 265 9.78 10.95 21.69
N LEU A 266 10.30 10.19 20.72
CA LEU A 266 9.76 10.09 19.37
C LEU A 266 8.55 9.14 19.33
N SER A 267 7.70 9.28 18.31
CA SER A 267 6.55 8.40 18.04
C SER A 267 6.21 8.44 16.55
N HIS A 268 5.47 7.44 16.05
CA HIS A 268 5.19 7.33 14.62
C HIS A 268 3.80 7.84 14.24
N LEU A 269 2.77 7.51 15.03
CA LEU A 269 1.35 7.88 14.92
C LEU A 269 0.67 7.57 13.58
N ARG A 270 1.38 6.88 12.68
CA ARG A 270 0.97 6.50 11.32
C ARG A 270 1.80 5.30 10.83
N LEU A 271 2.00 4.32 11.72
CA LEU A 271 2.74 3.09 11.42
C LEU A 271 1.81 2.14 10.66
N ASP A 272 1.91 2.14 9.33
CA ASP A 272 1.06 1.37 8.42
C ASP A 272 1.85 0.28 7.65
N PRO A 273 1.21 -0.64 6.91
CA PRO A 273 1.91 -1.67 6.13
C PRO A 273 2.85 -1.11 5.06
N GLY A 274 2.67 0.13 4.61
CA GLY A 274 3.66 0.81 3.76
C GLY A 274 4.85 1.37 4.54
N ALA A 275 4.66 1.72 5.82
CA ALA A 275 5.70 2.28 6.70
C ALA A 275 6.75 1.23 7.15
N VAL A 276 6.42 -0.06 7.13
CA VAL A 276 7.37 -1.16 7.43
C VAL A 276 7.92 -1.76 6.13
N LEU A 277 9.25 -1.86 6.04
CA LEU A 277 10.00 -2.34 4.88
C LEU A 277 10.88 -3.54 5.26
N ARG A 278 10.83 -4.64 4.49
CA ARG A 278 11.69 -5.82 4.64
C ARG A 278 12.82 -5.75 3.63
N THR A 279 14.07 -5.79 4.09
CA THR A 279 15.26 -5.84 3.20
C THR A 279 15.44 -7.23 2.58
N VAL A 280 16.28 -7.32 1.53
CA VAL A 280 16.79 -8.61 1.03
C VAL A 280 17.47 -9.46 2.11
N SER A 281 18.08 -8.84 3.12
CA SER A 281 18.70 -9.50 4.27
C SER A 281 17.72 -9.93 5.39
N GLY A 282 16.41 -9.77 5.18
CA GLY A 282 15.37 -10.17 6.15
C GLY A 282 15.26 -9.26 7.38
N GLN A 283 15.86 -8.07 7.35
CA GLN A 283 15.71 -7.07 8.40
C GLN A 283 14.50 -6.19 8.09
N TYR A 284 13.75 -5.82 9.12
CA TYR A 284 12.62 -4.89 9.04
C TYR A 284 13.07 -3.48 9.44
N ARG A 285 12.76 -2.49 8.60
CA ARG A 285 13.05 -1.07 8.81
C ARG A 285 11.78 -0.23 8.68
N ILE A 286 11.69 0.82 9.50
CA ILE A 286 10.51 1.68 9.66
C ILE A 286 10.78 3.03 9.01
N ARG A 287 9.96 3.48 8.05
CA ARG A 287 10.12 4.79 7.38
C ARG A 287 9.22 5.87 7.97
N GLY A 288 9.77 7.08 8.12
CA GLY A 288 8.97 8.28 8.44
C GLY A 288 8.60 8.46 9.92
N LEU A 289 9.37 7.91 10.86
CA LEU A 289 9.24 8.19 12.29
C LEU A 289 9.15 9.71 12.54
N ALA A 290 8.16 10.14 13.34
CA ALA A 290 7.72 11.53 13.55
C ALA A 290 7.31 12.31 12.28
N VAL A 291 8.10 12.28 11.21
CA VAL A 291 7.90 13.02 9.95
C VAL A 291 6.56 12.67 9.28
N ALA A 292 6.19 11.38 9.22
CA ALA A 292 4.93 10.94 8.59
C ALA A 292 3.68 11.46 9.31
N ALA A 293 3.75 11.63 10.63
CA ALA A 293 2.70 12.27 11.43
C ALA A 293 2.71 13.79 11.24
N ALA A 294 3.89 14.41 11.29
CA ALA A 294 4.06 15.85 11.13
C ALA A 294 3.55 16.35 9.76
N LEU A 295 3.83 15.62 8.67
CA LEU A 295 3.31 15.92 7.32
C LEU A 295 1.77 15.95 7.27
N ARG A 296 1.09 15.27 8.19
CA ARG A 296 -0.38 15.26 8.34
C ARG A 296 -0.90 16.16 9.47
N GLY A 297 -0.03 16.77 10.27
CA GLY A 297 -0.41 17.43 11.51
C GLY A 297 -1.02 16.48 12.56
N LEU A 298 -0.80 15.17 12.43
CA LEU A 298 -1.34 14.16 13.36
C LEU A 298 -0.73 14.33 14.75
N LYS A 299 -1.58 14.22 15.77
CA LYS A 299 -1.25 14.31 17.19
C LYS A 299 -2.05 13.27 17.96
N SER A 300 -1.57 12.89 19.12
CA SER A 300 -2.19 11.90 19.98
C SER A 300 -1.89 12.21 21.45
N ASP A 301 -2.90 12.12 22.31
CA ASP A 301 -2.73 12.23 23.76
C ASP A 301 -2.19 10.92 24.37
N ARG A 302 -2.19 9.82 23.61
CA ARG A 302 -1.67 8.51 24.01
C ARG A 302 -0.76 7.91 22.93
N PRO A 303 0.35 8.59 22.57
CA PRO A 303 1.17 8.21 21.43
C PRO A 303 1.77 6.78 21.58
N ARG A 304 2.14 6.40 22.80
CA ARG A 304 2.66 5.06 23.10
C ARG A 304 1.66 3.95 22.80
N ARG A 305 0.38 4.17 23.16
CA ARG A 305 -0.72 3.23 22.97
C ARG A 305 -1.08 3.11 21.48
N GLN A 306 -1.22 4.23 20.77
CA GLN A 306 -1.56 4.24 19.35
C GLN A 306 -0.51 3.54 18.48
N ASP A 307 0.79 3.75 18.75
CA ASP A 307 1.85 3.01 18.05
C ASP A 307 1.83 1.50 18.41
N THR A 308 1.38 1.13 19.61
CA THR A 308 1.25 -0.29 20.04
C THR A 308 0.08 -0.98 19.34
N GLU A 309 -1.08 -0.32 19.26
CA GLU A 309 -2.25 -0.78 18.51
C GLU A 309 -1.91 -0.94 17.02
N ALA A 310 -1.16 0.00 16.45
CA ALA A 310 -0.67 -0.08 15.08
C ALA A 310 0.25 -1.30 14.86
N ILE A 311 1.21 -1.59 15.76
CA ILE A 311 2.02 -2.81 15.68
C ILE A 311 1.15 -4.07 15.78
N GLY A 312 0.13 -4.06 16.65
CA GLY A 312 -0.87 -5.11 16.75
C GLY A 312 -1.61 -5.34 15.42
N ALA A 313 -2.02 -4.27 14.74
CA ALA A 313 -2.66 -4.33 13.43
C ALA A 313 -1.73 -4.86 12.34
N LEU A 314 -0.45 -4.48 12.35
CA LEU A 314 0.54 -5.01 11.40
C LEU A 314 0.79 -6.51 11.62
N LEU A 315 0.84 -6.99 12.87
CA LEU A 315 0.92 -8.42 13.15
C LEU A 315 -0.37 -9.14 12.73
N TYR A 316 -1.53 -8.57 13.03
CA TYR A 316 -2.83 -9.14 12.63
C TYR A 316 -2.92 -9.30 11.11
N ALA A 317 -2.59 -8.25 10.35
CA ALA A 317 -2.50 -8.27 8.90
C ALA A 317 -1.49 -9.31 8.40
N SER A 318 -0.32 -9.39 9.05
CA SER A 318 0.71 -10.39 8.73
C SER A 318 0.24 -11.83 8.94
N LEU A 319 -0.59 -12.08 9.97
CA LEU A 319 -1.10 -13.41 10.26
C LEU A 319 -2.32 -13.79 9.40
N THR A 320 -3.18 -12.83 9.02
CA THR A 320 -4.52 -13.11 8.47
C THR A 320 -4.73 -12.65 7.02
N GLN A 321 -3.89 -11.75 6.50
CA GLN A 321 -4.13 -10.99 5.26
C GLN A 321 -5.41 -10.12 5.32
N ARG A 322 -5.87 -9.74 6.52
CA ARG A 322 -7.00 -8.82 6.76
C ARG A 322 -6.61 -7.66 7.66
N TRP A 323 -7.36 -6.57 7.56
CA TRP A 323 -7.30 -5.50 8.56
C TRP A 323 -8.15 -5.89 9.79
N PRO A 324 -7.72 -5.60 11.03
CA PRO A 324 -8.42 -6.02 12.26
C PRO A 324 -9.71 -5.25 12.58
N TYR A 325 -10.07 -4.24 11.78
CA TYR A 325 -11.25 -3.41 11.97
C TYR A 325 -12.26 -3.63 10.83
N GLU A 326 -13.49 -3.11 10.96
CA GLU A 326 -14.57 -3.38 9.99
C GLU A 326 -14.39 -2.74 8.61
N ASP A 327 -13.62 -1.65 8.53
CA ASP A 327 -13.40 -0.91 7.29
C ASP A 327 -12.09 -1.33 6.62
N ASP A 328 -12.14 -1.48 5.28
CA ASP A 328 -11.00 -1.80 4.44
C ASP A 328 -9.92 -0.70 4.54
N ALA A 329 -8.66 -1.09 4.75
CA ALA A 329 -7.56 -0.15 4.89
C ALA A 329 -6.24 -0.70 4.33
N HIS A 330 -5.37 0.19 3.85
CA HIS A 330 -4.01 -0.14 3.39
C HIS A 330 -3.91 -1.25 2.31
N GLY A 331 -4.98 -1.47 1.54
CA GLY A 331 -5.07 -2.54 0.54
C GLY A 331 -5.49 -3.90 1.10
N LEU A 332 -5.98 -3.96 2.34
CA LEU A 332 -6.45 -5.18 3.01
C LEU A 332 -7.95 -5.05 3.34
N THR A 333 -8.69 -6.13 3.11
CA THR A 333 -10.11 -6.20 3.49
C THR A 333 -10.25 -6.26 5.01
N GLY A 334 -11.22 -5.52 5.56
CA GLY A 334 -11.56 -5.54 6.98
C GLY A 334 -12.21 -6.85 7.46
N LEU A 335 -12.68 -6.82 8.71
CA LEU A 335 -13.53 -7.85 9.29
C LEU A 335 -15.01 -7.64 8.91
N PRO A 336 -15.84 -8.71 8.83
CA PRO A 336 -17.25 -8.57 8.52
C PRO A 336 -17.98 -7.72 9.57
N LYS A 337 -18.83 -6.79 9.11
CA LYS A 337 -19.51 -5.82 10.00
C LYS A 337 -20.41 -6.51 11.03
N GLY A 338 -20.34 -6.06 12.27
CA GLY A 338 -21.04 -6.62 13.43
C GLY A 338 -20.35 -7.83 14.08
N VAL A 339 -19.21 -8.30 13.57
CA VAL A 339 -18.42 -9.38 14.22
C VAL A 339 -17.50 -8.84 15.31
N GLY A 340 -17.05 -7.58 15.21
CA GLY A 340 -16.03 -7.01 16.10
C GLY A 340 -14.64 -7.65 15.90
N LEU A 341 -13.72 -7.37 16.83
CA LEU A 341 -12.35 -7.89 16.77
C LEU A 341 -12.30 -9.36 17.19
N ILE A 342 -12.10 -10.26 16.23
CA ILE A 342 -11.88 -11.70 16.44
C ILE A 342 -10.39 -12.06 16.32
N ALA A 343 -9.95 -13.10 17.03
CA ALA A 343 -8.53 -13.45 17.09
C ALA A 343 -7.99 -14.00 15.75
N PRO A 344 -6.73 -13.73 15.36
CA PRO A 344 -6.14 -14.23 14.12
C PRO A 344 -6.37 -15.73 13.85
N ASP A 345 -6.18 -16.60 14.85
CA ASP A 345 -6.37 -18.06 14.72
C ASP A 345 -7.85 -18.49 14.58
N GLN A 346 -8.81 -17.61 14.85
CA GLN A 346 -10.22 -17.78 14.50
C GLN A 346 -10.51 -17.38 13.03
N VAL A 347 -9.69 -16.49 12.44
CA VAL A 347 -9.79 -16.08 11.03
C VAL A 347 -9.10 -17.09 10.10
N ARG A 348 -7.92 -17.60 10.48
CA ARG A 348 -7.15 -18.56 9.69
C ARG A 348 -6.57 -19.66 10.57
N ALA A 349 -6.99 -20.91 10.31
CA ALA A 349 -6.43 -22.08 10.96
C ALA A 349 -4.91 -22.23 10.68
N GLY A 350 -4.17 -22.77 11.65
CA GLY A 350 -2.72 -22.99 11.54
C GLY A 350 -1.85 -21.80 11.97
N ILE A 351 -2.44 -20.67 12.37
CA ILE A 351 -1.69 -19.57 12.99
C ILE A 351 -1.06 -20.01 14.31
N HIS A 352 0.18 -19.57 14.57
CA HIS A 352 0.86 -19.84 15.83
C HIS A 352 0.17 -19.07 16.98
N ARG A 353 -0.42 -19.83 17.91
CA ARG A 353 -1.22 -19.33 19.05
C ARG A 353 -0.62 -18.11 19.75
N GLY A 354 0.65 -18.16 20.15
CA GLY A 354 1.31 -17.04 20.85
C GLY A 354 1.43 -15.75 20.04
N LEU A 355 1.40 -15.82 18.70
CA LEU A 355 1.35 -14.63 17.85
C LEU A 355 -0.09 -14.08 17.74
N SER A 356 -1.10 -14.96 17.76
CA SER A 356 -2.52 -14.57 17.86
C SER A 356 -2.78 -13.83 19.18
N GLU A 357 -2.31 -14.40 20.29
CA GLU A 357 -2.42 -13.82 21.64
C GLU A 357 -1.69 -12.46 21.73
N VAL A 358 -0.50 -12.32 21.14
CA VAL A 358 0.22 -11.03 21.05
C VAL A 358 -0.52 -9.98 20.23
N ALA A 359 -1.06 -10.34 19.06
CA ALA A 359 -1.81 -9.39 18.23
C ALA A 359 -3.04 -8.83 18.99
N MET A 360 -3.79 -9.71 19.66
CA MET A 360 -4.96 -9.34 20.46
C MET A 360 -4.61 -8.50 21.70
N ARG A 361 -3.48 -8.76 22.35
CA ARG A 361 -2.99 -7.94 23.48
C ARG A 361 -2.57 -6.54 23.06
N ALA A 362 -2.03 -6.39 21.86
CA ALA A 362 -1.59 -5.10 21.30
C ALA A 362 -2.75 -4.25 20.75
N LEU A 363 -3.73 -4.89 20.08
CA LEU A 363 -4.91 -4.23 19.51
C LEU A 363 -5.92 -3.74 20.55
N ALA A 364 -5.78 -4.18 21.81
CA ALA A 364 -6.56 -3.78 22.97
C ALA A 364 -8.07 -3.95 22.85
N ASN A 365 -8.56 -5.10 23.32
CA ASN A 365 -9.98 -5.35 23.55
C ASN A 365 -10.36 -5.04 25.01
N ASP A 366 -11.54 -4.47 25.27
CA ASP A 366 -11.99 -4.00 26.59
C ASP A 366 -12.27 -5.16 27.56
N GLY A 367 -11.21 -5.73 28.14
CA GLY A 367 -11.26 -6.79 29.16
C GLY A 367 -11.33 -8.23 28.62
N ALA A 368 -11.14 -8.46 27.32
CA ALA A 368 -11.31 -9.78 26.70
C ALA A 368 -10.25 -10.16 25.64
N THR A 369 -9.07 -10.58 26.09
CA THR A 369 -8.14 -11.39 25.30
C THR A 369 -8.58 -12.85 25.35
N ALA A 370 -8.99 -13.40 24.20
CA ALA A 370 -9.79 -14.63 24.11
C ALA A 370 -9.02 -15.95 24.38
N SER A 371 -8.46 -16.11 25.58
CA SER A 371 -8.04 -17.41 26.15
C SER A 371 -7.52 -17.33 27.59
N ARG A 372 -6.93 -16.20 27.99
CA ARG A 372 -6.23 -16.03 29.28
C ARG A 372 -6.33 -14.59 29.72
N GLU A 373 -6.42 -14.37 31.03
CA GLU A 373 -6.56 -13.07 31.70
C GLU A 373 -5.24 -12.26 31.70
N GLU A 374 -4.44 -12.38 30.64
CA GLU A 374 -3.15 -11.70 30.53
C GLU A 374 -3.33 -10.24 30.09
N PRO A 375 -2.64 -9.28 30.74
CA PRO A 375 -2.89 -7.86 30.55
C PRO A 375 -2.55 -7.40 29.12
N PRO A 376 -3.29 -6.41 28.57
CA PRO A 376 -3.01 -5.84 27.26
C PRO A 376 -1.63 -5.16 27.25
N CYS A 377 -0.99 -5.15 26.08
CA CYS A 377 0.24 -4.39 25.85
C CYS A 377 -0.17 -2.95 25.50
N THR A 378 0.23 -2.00 26.33
CA THR A 378 -0.11 -0.57 26.18
C THR A 378 1.07 0.27 25.67
N THR A 379 2.28 -0.29 25.67
CA THR A 379 3.48 0.31 25.08
C THR A 379 4.25 -0.70 24.19
N PRO A 380 5.07 -0.25 23.22
CA PRO A 380 5.89 -1.16 22.42
C PRO A 380 6.98 -1.87 23.23
N GLU A 381 7.36 -1.31 24.38
CA GLU A 381 8.31 -1.89 25.33
C GLU A 381 7.69 -3.11 26.06
N GLU A 382 6.42 -3.04 26.47
CA GLU A 382 5.66 -4.21 26.93
C GLU A 382 5.50 -5.24 25.80
N LEU A 383 5.12 -4.78 24.61
CA LEU A 383 4.89 -5.65 23.46
C LEU A 383 6.16 -6.41 23.04
N ALA A 384 7.31 -5.73 23.00
CA ALA A 384 8.61 -6.33 22.71
C ALA A 384 8.98 -7.41 23.74
N LYS A 385 8.70 -7.18 25.03
CA LYS A 385 8.91 -8.17 26.11
C LYS A 385 7.98 -9.38 25.94
N THR A 386 6.71 -9.17 25.60
CA THR A 386 5.76 -10.25 25.35
C THR A 386 6.17 -11.09 24.14
N VAL A 387 6.60 -10.46 23.04
CA VAL A 387 7.13 -11.17 21.86
C VAL A 387 8.39 -11.97 22.20
N ALA A 388 9.33 -11.39 22.96
CA ALA A 388 10.56 -12.07 23.38
C ALA A 388 10.32 -13.26 24.33
N ALA A 389 9.17 -13.31 25.02
CA ALA A 389 8.76 -14.43 25.86
C ALA A 389 8.15 -15.61 25.08
N ILE A 390 7.81 -15.44 23.79
CA ILE A 390 7.33 -16.55 22.94
C ILE A 390 8.48 -17.55 22.72
N PRO A 391 8.26 -18.86 22.92
CA PRO A 391 9.23 -19.89 22.58
C PRO A 391 9.68 -19.77 21.11
N ARG A 392 11.00 -19.73 20.87
CA ARG A 392 11.60 -19.40 19.56
C ARG A 392 10.99 -20.22 18.42
N ILE A 393 10.15 -19.57 17.62
CA ILE A 393 9.61 -20.12 16.37
C ILE A 393 10.77 -20.34 15.41
N ARG A 394 11.01 -21.58 15.02
CA ARG A 394 12.11 -21.95 14.10
C ARG A 394 11.85 -21.37 12.70
N PRO A 395 12.90 -21.03 11.92
CA PRO A 395 12.74 -20.82 10.48
C PRO A 395 12.11 -22.05 9.82
N PRO A 396 11.35 -21.89 8.72
CA PRO A 396 10.93 -23.03 7.91
C PRO A 396 12.16 -23.80 7.40
N GLU A 397 12.08 -25.13 7.39
CA GLU A 397 13.19 -25.96 6.91
C GLU A 397 13.38 -25.76 5.41
N GLN A 398 14.54 -25.22 5.02
CA GLN A 398 14.87 -25.04 3.61
C GLN A 398 14.99 -26.41 2.94
N PRO A 399 14.36 -26.65 1.78
CA PRO A 399 14.43 -27.94 1.10
C PRO A 399 15.88 -28.24 0.72
N GLN A 400 16.47 -29.21 1.40
CA GLN A 400 17.87 -29.59 1.19
C GLN A 400 18.07 -30.01 -0.28
N PRO A 401 19.12 -29.52 -0.97
CA PRO A 401 19.36 -29.90 -2.35
C PRO A 401 19.58 -31.42 -2.43
N ALA A 402 18.70 -32.12 -3.14
CA ALA A 402 18.62 -33.58 -3.14
C ALA A 402 20.00 -34.21 -3.40
N TYR A 403 20.48 -35.00 -2.44
CA TYR A 403 21.79 -35.63 -2.46
C TYR A 403 21.96 -36.47 -3.73
N ARG A 404 22.79 -35.98 -4.67
CA ARG A 404 23.19 -36.75 -5.84
C ARG A 404 24.28 -37.74 -5.38
N PRO A 405 24.04 -39.06 -5.38
CA PRO A 405 25.10 -40.01 -5.12
C PRO A 405 26.20 -39.88 -6.19
N PRO A 406 27.48 -40.08 -5.85
CA PRO A 406 28.57 -40.00 -6.81
C PRO A 406 28.40 -41.04 -7.92
N PHE A 407 28.70 -40.64 -9.16
CA PHE A 407 28.66 -41.55 -10.31
C PHE A 407 29.72 -42.65 -10.15
N PHE A 408 29.28 -43.88 -9.89
CA PHE A 408 30.12 -45.06 -10.06
C PHE A 408 30.47 -45.21 -11.55
N GLN A 409 31.76 -45.12 -11.88
CA GLN A 409 32.24 -45.36 -13.24
C GLN A 409 32.04 -46.84 -13.58
N GLN A 410 31.33 -47.11 -14.68
CA GLN A 410 31.18 -48.48 -15.18
C GLN A 410 32.51 -48.97 -15.79
N PRO A 411 32.90 -50.24 -15.59
CA PRO A 411 34.14 -50.77 -16.15
C PRO A 411 34.09 -50.87 -17.69
N PRO A 412 35.24 -50.78 -18.38
CA PRO A 412 35.29 -50.79 -19.85
C PRO A 412 34.88 -52.14 -20.44
N ALA A 413 34.10 -52.10 -21.52
CA ALA A 413 33.64 -53.29 -22.24
C ALA A 413 34.74 -53.89 -23.16
N PRO A 414 34.74 -55.22 -23.38
CA PRO A 414 35.74 -55.88 -24.23
C PRO A 414 35.52 -55.61 -25.73
N PRO A 415 36.58 -55.66 -26.56
CA PRO A 415 36.51 -55.34 -27.98
C PRO A 415 36.08 -56.52 -28.84
N GLY A 416 35.18 -56.30 -29.81
CA GLY A 416 35.12 -57.12 -31.03
C GLY A 416 33.73 -57.53 -31.55
N SER A 417 33.11 -56.67 -32.38
CA SER A 417 32.48 -57.05 -33.66
C SER A 417 31.98 -55.80 -34.39
N ALA A 418 32.22 -55.71 -35.70
CA ALA A 418 31.85 -54.54 -36.50
C ALA A 418 30.39 -54.62 -37.00
N GLY A 419 29.62 -53.54 -36.84
CA GLY A 419 28.23 -53.49 -37.29
C GLY A 419 27.70 -52.06 -37.45
N ALA A 420 27.53 -51.64 -38.72
CA ALA A 420 26.91 -50.40 -39.22
C ALA A 420 27.54 -49.04 -38.78
N PRO A 421 27.74 -48.08 -39.72
CA PRO A 421 28.17 -46.73 -39.38
C PRO A 421 27.00 -45.93 -38.77
N ARG A 422 26.99 -45.77 -37.45
CA ARG A 422 26.03 -44.91 -36.75
C ARG A 422 26.40 -43.45 -36.97
N GLN A 423 25.57 -42.70 -37.71
CA GLN A 423 25.82 -41.29 -38.02
C GLN A 423 25.93 -40.45 -36.73
N THR A 424 27.00 -39.67 -36.62
CA THR A 424 27.16 -38.66 -35.57
C THR A 424 26.24 -37.48 -35.84
N ALA A 425 25.31 -37.20 -34.93
CA ALA A 425 24.54 -35.96 -34.98
C ALA A 425 25.49 -34.77 -34.70
N ALA A 426 25.71 -33.93 -35.71
CA ALA A 426 26.53 -32.74 -35.56
C ALA A 426 25.82 -31.69 -34.70
N ILE A 427 26.59 -30.98 -33.88
CA ILE A 427 26.11 -29.83 -33.11
C ILE A 427 25.69 -28.73 -34.11
N PRO A 428 24.49 -28.14 -34.01
CA PRO A 428 24.09 -27.04 -34.88
C PRO A 428 24.93 -25.79 -34.59
N GLY A 429 25.67 -25.32 -35.60
CA GLY A 429 26.40 -24.06 -35.53
C GLY A 429 25.49 -22.84 -35.65
N PRO A 430 25.99 -21.62 -35.35
CA PRO A 430 25.24 -20.38 -35.51
C PRO A 430 24.88 -20.13 -36.99
N PRO A 431 23.73 -19.50 -37.28
CA PRO A 431 23.26 -19.29 -38.65
C PRO A 431 24.14 -18.27 -39.41
N PRO A 432 24.44 -18.50 -40.70
CA PRO A 432 25.23 -17.58 -41.51
C PRO A 432 24.42 -16.32 -41.91
N ALA A 433 25.14 -15.21 -42.15
CA ALA A 433 24.54 -13.97 -42.62
C ALA A 433 23.94 -14.12 -44.04
N LEU A 434 22.80 -13.47 -44.28
CA LEU A 434 22.02 -13.61 -45.52
C LEU A 434 22.71 -12.95 -46.73
N PRO A 435 23.06 -13.68 -47.81
CA PRO A 435 23.44 -13.09 -49.08
C PRO A 435 22.20 -12.58 -49.82
N GLY A 436 22.09 -11.26 -50.01
CA GLY A 436 20.90 -10.66 -50.61
C GLY A 436 20.87 -10.69 -52.14
N ARG A 437 19.83 -11.29 -52.75
CA ARG A 437 19.33 -10.90 -54.10
C ARG A 437 17.88 -11.31 -54.42
N THR A 438 16.93 -11.01 -53.53
CA THR A 438 15.47 -11.26 -53.78
C THR A 438 14.58 -10.03 -53.59
N GLY A 439 15.19 -8.84 -53.51
CA GLY A 439 14.52 -7.56 -53.22
C GLY A 439 13.73 -6.94 -54.39
N GLN A 440 12.76 -7.66 -54.95
CA GLN A 440 11.87 -7.07 -55.99
C GLN A 440 10.41 -7.57 -56.00
N VAL A 441 10.12 -8.79 -55.54
CA VAL A 441 8.74 -9.32 -55.55
C VAL A 441 7.88 -8.71 -54.43
N LEU A 442 8.44 -8.52 -53.23
CA LEU A 442 7.70 -8.03 -52.06
C LEU A 442 7.18 -6.58 -52.21
N LYS A 443 7.78 -5.77 -53.10
CA LYS A 443 7.34 -4.38 -53.33
C LYS A 443 5.96 -4.27 -53.99
N TRP A 444 5.55 -5.27 -54.78
CA TRP A 444 4.24 -5.26 -55.45
C TRP A 444 3.10 -5.73 -54.53
N ALA A 445 3.38 -6.61 -53.57
CA ALA A 445 2.38 -7.05 -52.58
C ALA A 445 1.91 -5.89 -51.68
N VAL A 446 2.84 -5.06 -51.19
CA VAL A 446 2.51 -3.89 -50.37
C VAL A 446 1.79 -2.82 -51.20
N ALA A 447 2.23 -2.58 -52.45
CA ALA A 447 1.55 -1.65 -53.34
C ALA A 447 0.11 -2.07 -53.65
N ALA A 448 -0.15 -3.36 -53.89
CA ALA A 448 -1.51 -3.88 -54.10
C ALA A 448 -2.40 -3.72 -52.87
N LEU A 449 -1.88 -3.98 -51.67
CA LEU A 449 -2.61 -3.80 -50.41
C LEU A 449 -2.95 -2.32 -50.14
N VAL A 450 -2.03 -1.40 -50.43
CA VAL A 450 -2.29 0.06 -50.34
C VAL A 450 -3.31 0.51 -51.39
N ILE A 451 -3.30 -0.05 -52.61
CA ILE A 451 -4.32 0.25 -53.63
C ILE A 451 -5.71 -0.26 -53.21
N VAL A 452 -5.81 -1.42 -52.55
CA VAL A 452 -7.08 -1.91 -51.99
C VAL A 452 -7.56 -1.03 -50.83
N ALA A 453 -6.66 -0.60 -49.94
CA ALA A 453 -6.99 0.30 -48.83
C ALA A 453 -7.49 1.67 -49.33
N ILE A 454 -6.82 2.27 -50.33
CA ILE A 454 -7.24 3.53 -50.95
C ILE A 454 -8.55 3.34 -51.75
N GLY A 455 -8.73 2.18 -52.41
CA GLY A 455 -9.95 1.86 -53.15
C GLY A 455 -11.20 1.73 -52.27
N LEU A 456 -11.06 1.14 -51.08
CA LEU A 456 -12.16 1.00 -50.11
C LEU A 456 -12.51 2.31 -49.38
N GLY A 457 -11.60 3.29 -49.35
CA GLY A 457 -11.88 4.64 -48.88
C GLY A 457 -12.75 5.51 -49.81
N SER A 458 -13.16 4.99 -50.97
CA SER A 458 -13.73 5.80 -52.07
C SER A 458 -15.19 5.46 -52.42
N TRP A 459 -16.04 5.22 -51.42
CA TRP A 459 -17.50 5.00 -51.61
C TRP A 459 -18.42 5.91 -50.77
N GLN A 460 -17.87 6.85 -49.99
CA GLN A 460 -18.65 7.83 -49.21
C GLN A 460 -18.53 9.28 -49.71
N LEU A 461 -17.87 9.52 -50.85
CA LEU A 461 -17.72 10.86 -51.47
C LEU A 461 -18.35 10.95 -52.87
N ALA A 462 -19.49 10.28 -53.07
CA ALA A 462 -20.20 10.22 -54.35
C ALA A 462 -21.63 10.82 -54.33
N ASP A 463 -22.22 11.07 -53.15
CA ASP A 463 -23.63 11.51 -53.01
C ASP A 463 -23.77 13.01 -52.69
N THR A 464 -22.72 13.66 -52.20
CA THR A 464 -22.75 15.04 -51.67
C THR A 464 -22.76 16.16 -52.73
N LEU A 465 -22.86 15.82 -54.02
CA LEU A 465 -22.96 16.78 -55.12
C LEU A 465 -24.30 16.73 -55.89
N GLN A 466 -25.22 15.83 -55.54
CA GLN A 466 -26.48 15.64 -56.28
C GLN A 466 -27.71 16.32 -55.61
N SER A 467 -27.51 17.44 -54.89
CA SER A 467 -28.61 18.18 -54.24
C SER A 467 -28.37 19.70 -54.11
N ARG A 468 -28.18 20.39 -55.25
CA ARG A 468 -28.53 21.82 -55.37
C ARG A 468 -29.35 22.05 -56.64
N GLY A 469 -30.62 22.41 -56.43
CA GLY A 469 -31.66 22.49 -57.45
C GLY A 469 -32.71 21.38 -57.27
N GLY A 470 -34.01 21.64 -57.32
CA GLY A 470 -34.64 22.97 -57.38
C GLY A 470 -36.11 22.93 -57.81
N HIS A 471 -37.00 23.21 -56.86
CA HIS A 471 -38.42 23.59 -57.03
C HIS A 471 -39.47 22.51 -57.41
N THR A 472 -40.63 22.67 -56.74
CA THR A 472 -42.01 22.36 -57.18
C THR A 472 -42.44 20.94 -57.55
N ALA A 473 -43.24 20.33 -56.66
CA ALA A 473 -44.46 19.60 -56.99
C ALA A 473 -45.47 19.70 -55.81
N THR A 474 -46.77 19.52 -56.09
CA THR A 474 -47.90 19.69 -55.14
C THR A 474 -48.66 18.33 -54.96
N PRO A 475 -49.80 18.18 -54.21
CA PRO A 475 -49.77 17.20 -53.11
C PRO A 475 -50.96 16.19 -53.02
N THR A 476 -50.83 15.21 -52.09
CA THR A 476 -51.95 14.47 -51.44
C THR A 476 -52.71 13.45 -52.35
N PRO A 477 -53.59 12.56 -51.83
CA PRO A 477 -53.38 11.43 -50.90
C PRO A 477 -53.77 10.02 -51.48
N THR A 478 -53.62 8.99 -50.63
CA THR A 478 -54.15 7.59 -50.61
C THR A 478 -53.04 6.51 -50.70
N GLY A 479 -53.15 5.35 -50.03
CA GLY A 479 -54.12 4.90 -49.01
C GLY A 479 -53.85 3.47 -48.50
N GLN A 480 -54.62 3.03 -47.49
CA GLN A 480 -54.72 1.66 -46.92
C GLN A 480 -53.54 1.08 -46.09
N LYS A 481 -53.79 1.00 -44.76
CA LYS A 481 -53.59 -0.15 -43.85
C LYS A 481 -52.50 -1.20 -44.14
N GLY A 482 -51.56 -1.34 -43.20
CA GLY A 482 -50.86 -2.60 -42.92
C GLY A 482 -49.88 -2.45 -41.75
N GLY A 483 -49.85 -3.41 -40.81
CA GLY A 483 -48.80 -3.59 -39.79
C GLY A 483 -48.50 -2.40 -38.86
N GLN A 484 -49.00 -2.43 -37.62
CA GLN A 484 -48.50 -1.54 -36.56
C GLN A 484 -47.24 -2.13 -35.92
N GLU A 485 -46.16 -2.21 -36.72
CA GLU A 485 -44.81 -2.43 -36.21
C GLU A 485 -44.41 -1.20 -35.38
N PRO A 486 -43.78 -1.36 -34.19
CA PRO A 486 -43.27 -0.22 -33.45
C PRO A 486 -42.20 0.48 -34.28
N THR A 487 -42.42 1.75 -34.63
CA THR A 487 -41.42 2.55 -35.33
C THR A 487 -40.15 2.61 -34.47
N HIS A 488 -39.14 1.82 -34.86
CA HIS A 488 -37.79 1.98 -34.34
C HIS A 488 -37.37 3.42 -34.63
N ALA A 489 -37.18 4.22 -33.57
CA ALA A 489 -36.56 5.52 -33.69
C ALA A 489 -35.19 5.33 -34.34
N ALA A 490 -34.89 6.12 -35.37
CA ALA A 490 -33.66 5.97 -36.12
C ALA A 490 -32.47 6.31 -35.22
N SER A 491 -31.78 5.28 -34.71
CA SER A 491 -30.64 5.41 -33.81
C SER A 491 -29.54 6.20 -34.50
N GLY A 492 -29.29 7.42 -34.02
CA GLY A 492 -28.37 8.37 -34.65
C GLY A 492 -27.05 8.50 -33.89
N PRO A 493 -25.92 8.78 -34.57
CA PRO A 493 -24.68 9.15 -33.88
C PRO A 493 -24.86 10.49 -33.17
N ILE A 494 -24.42 10.56 -31.92
CA ILE A 494 -24.41 11.77 -31.09
C ILE A 494 -22.97 12.28 -31.01
N SER A 495 -22.76 13.52 -31.42
CA SER A 495 -21.49 14.22 -31.24
C SER A 495 -21.25 14.57 -29.76
N ILE A 496 -20.10 14.16 -29.24
CA ILE A 496 -19.55 14.65 -27.96
C ILE A 496 -19.05 16.08 -28.20
N VAL A 497 -19.61 17.06 -27.49
CA VAL A 497 -19.30 18.49 -27.67
C VAL A 497 -18.01 18.87 -26.96
N THR A 498 -17.82 18.34 -25.76
CA THR A 498 -16.56 18.37 -25.01
C THR A 498 -16.51 17.17 -24.07
N ALA A 499 -15.34 16.86 -23.56
CA ALA A 499 -15.16 15.89 -22.48
C ALA A 499 -14.09 16.38 -21.51
N LYS A 500 -14.13 15.87 -20.29
CA LYS A 500 -13.14 16.13 -19.24
C LYS A 500 -12.69 14.80 -18.62
N ASP A 501 -11.42 14.72 -18.25
CA ASP A 501 -10.92 13.71 -17.33
C ASP A 501 -11.64 13.79 -15.97
N PHE A 502 -11.81 12.62 -15.36
CA PHE A 502 -12.54 12.49 -14.10
C PHE A 502 -11.88 11.46 -13.19
N ASP A 503 -11.09 11.99 -12.26
CA ASP A 503 -10.72 11.33 -11.02
C ASP A 503 -11.25 12.15 -9.84
N PRO A 504 -12.38 11.75 -9.22
CA PRO A 504 -12.89 12.38 -8.00
C PRO A 504 -12.20 11.87 -6.72
N PHE A 505 -11.25 10.94 -6.83
CA PHE A 505 -10.56 10.30 -5.70
C PHE A 505 -9.06 10.68 -5.61
N GLY A 506 -8.53 11.46 -6.55
CA GLY A 506 -7.18 12.01 -6.56
C GLY A 506 -7.13 13.53 -6.71
N GLU A 507 -5.95 14.11 -6.50
CA GLU A 507 -5.73 15.57 -6.58
C GLU A 507 -5.30 16.02 -7.99
N ASP A 508 -4.60 15.17 -8.75
CA ASP A 508 -4.12 15.43 -10.11
C ASP A 508 -5.04 14.79 -11.16
N GLY A 509 -5.37 15.53 -12.23
CA GLY A 509 -6.22 15.04 -13.33
C GLY A 509 -5.55 14.02 -14.24
N GLU A 510 -6.32 13.06 -14.76
CA GLU A 510 -5.82 11.95 -15.58
C GLU A 510 -5.54 12.42 -17.02
N ASN A 511 -4.31 12.88 -17.28
CA ASN A 511 -3.83 13.38 -18.58
C ASN A 511 -4.83 14.33 -19.29
N PRO A 512 -5.27 15.44 -18.66
CA PRO A 512 -6.30 16.36 -19.19
C PRO A 512 -6.04 16.84 -20.63
N THR A 513 -4.77 17.04 -20.99
CA THR A 513 -4.36 17.46 -22.34
C THR A 513 -4.60 16.43 -23.45
N LYS A 514 -4.76 15.14 -23.09
CA LYS A 514 -5.04 14.04 -24.04
C LYS A 514 -6.51 13.71 -24.18
N VAL A 515 -7.41 14.29 -23.38
CA VAL A 515 -8.83 13.90 -23.32
C VAL A 515 -9.54 13.99 -24.67
N LYS A 516 -9.12 14.92 -25.55
CA LYS A 516 -9.69 15.03 -26.91
C LYS A 516 -9.41 13.82 -27.80
N LEU A 517 -8.33 13.08 -27.53
CA LEU A 517 -7.87 11.89 -28.28
C LEU A 517 -8.68 10.62 -27.98
N ALA A 518 -9.83 10.74 -27.30
CA ALA A 518 -10.78 9.65 -27.07
C ALA A 518 -12.12 9.85 -27.82
N TYR A 519 -12.22 10.90 -28.64
CA TYR A 519 -13.41 11.22 -29.43
C TYR A 519 -13.06 12.17 -30.60
N ASP A 520 -11.89 11.98 -31.23
CA ASP A 520 -11.49 12.74 -32.42
C ASP A 520 -11.73 11.98 -33.74
N GLY A 521 -12.09 10.70 -33.67
CA GLY A 521 -12.38 9.86 -34.83
C GLY A 521 -11.15 9.15 -35.43
N ASP A 522 -9.96 9.26 -34.81
CA ASP A 522 -8.77 8.51 -35.22
C ASP A 522 -8.41 7.45 -34.15
N ALA A 523 -8.78 6.20 -34.44
CA ALA A 523 -8.53 5.06 -33.55
C ALA A 523 -7.03 4.67 -33.41
N SER A 524 -6.10 5.40 -34.04
CA SER A 524 -4.65 5.27 -33.79
C SER A 524 -4.15 6.20 -32.68
N THR A 525 -4.88 7.28 -32.39
CA THR A 525 -4.71 8.12 -31.21
C THR A 525 -5.44 7.54 -29.99
N TYR A 526 -5.12 8.05 -28.80
CA TYR A 526 -5.78 7.64 -27.56
C TYR A 526 -5.57 8.65 -26.42
N TRP A 527 -6.57 8.78 -25.55
CA TRP A 527 -6.37 9.20 -24.16
C TRP A 527 -5.82 8.01 -23.35
N GLU A 528 -4.95 8.28 -22.38
CA GLU A 528 -4.50 7.27 -21.41
C GLU A 528 -4.63 7.76 -19.98
N THR A 529 -4.84 6.83 -19.07
CA THR A 529 -4.77 7.07 -17.62
C THR A 529 -3.33 7.37 -17.19
N SER A 530 -3.17 7.78 -15.92
CA SER A 530 -1.92 7.62 -15.19
C SER A 530 -1.46 6.14 -15.22
N TRP A 531 -0.22 5.88 -14.77
CA TRP A 531 0.27 4.51 -14.61
C TRP A 531 -0.01 4.00 -13.19
N TYR A 532 -0.25 2.69 -13.09
CA TYR A 532 -0.60 2.03 -11.84
C TYR A 532 0.20 0.73 -11.63
N ASN A 533 0.28 0.28 -10.38
CA ASN A 533 1.03 -0.92 -9.99
C ASN A 533 0.26 -2.24 -10.25
N ASP A 534 -1.06 -2.17 -10.41
CA ASP A 534 -1.91 -3.31 -10.72
C ASP A 534 -3.12 -2.90 -11.57
N ALA A 535 -3.86 -3.88 -12.08
CA ALA A 535 -5.06 -3.69 -12.89
C ALA A 535 -6.19 -2.92 -12.18
N HIS A 536 -6.18 -2.83 -10.85
CA HIS A 536 -7.20 -2.17 -10.03
C HIS A 536 -6.64 -0.86 -9.44
N PHE A 537 -5.92 -0.10 -10.27
CA PHE A 537 -5.42 1.24 -9.95
C PHE A 537 -4.44 1.26 -8.76
N GLY A 538 -3.72 0.17 -8.48
CA GLY A 538 -2.85 0.07 -7.31
C GLY A 538 -3.61 0.00 -5.98
N ASN A 539 -4.92 -0.28 -6.02
CA ASN A 539 -5.89 -0.06 -4.95
C ASN A 539 -5.89 1.38 -4.39
N LEU A 540 -5.58 2.38 -5.22
CA LEU A 540 -5.64 3.80 -4.84
C LEU A 540 -7.05 4.38 -4.94
N LYS A 541 -7.86 3.89 -5.89
CA LYS A 541 -9.19 4.41 -6.24
C LYS A 541 -10.02 3.34 -6.98
N PRO A 542 -11.36 3.35 -6.89
CA PRO A 542 -12.25 2.37 -7.54
C PRO A 542 -12.40 2.55 -9.06
N GLY A 543 -11.51 3.34 -9.67
CA GLY A 543 -11.48 3.65 -11.10
C GLY A 543 -11.09 5.09 -11.39
N VAL A 544 -11.12 5.42 -12.68
CA VAL A 544 -11.08 6.79 -13.24
C VAL A 544 -11.90 6.80 -14.53
N GLY A 545 -12.22 7.97 -15.08
CA GLY A 545 -12.97 8.03 -16.33
C GLY A 545 -12.89 9.33 -17.11
N LEU A 546 -13.76 9.40 -18.13
CA LEU A 546 -14.04 10.60 -18.90
C LEU A 546 -15.51 10.99 -18.76
N ILE A 547 -15.79 12.22 -18.35
CA ILE A 547 -17.15 12.80 -18.43
C ILE A 547 -17.31 13.43 -19.81
N LEU A 548 -18.34 13.01 -20.54
CA LEU A 548 -18.73 13.49 -21.86
C LEU A 548 -19.89 14.48 -21.74
N ASP A 549 -19.79 15.66 -22.35
CA ASP A 549 -20.89 16.61 -22.50
C ASP A 549 -21.47 16.50 -23.92
N LEU A 550 -22.75 16.12 -24.01
CA LEU A 550 -23.49 16.00 -25.28
C LEU A 550 -24.17 17.33 -25.68
N GLY A 551 -23.83 18.44 -25.01
CA GLY A 551 -24.34 19.80 -25.18
C GLY A 551 -25.79 20.02 -24.74
N SER A 552 -26.56 18.95 -24.60
CA SER A 552 -28.00 18.92 -24.35
C SER A 552 -28.39 17.55 -23.82
N ALA A 553 -29.50 17.44 -23.10
CA ALA A 553 -30.03 16.14 -22.70
C ALA A 553 -30.57 15.39 -23.93
N LYS A 554 -30.03 14.20 -24.19
CA LYS A 554 -30.39 13.33 -25.33
C LYS A 554 -30.74 11.93 -24.83
N HIS A 555 -31.60 11.23 -25.56
CA HIS A 555 -31.79 9.79 -25.40
C HIS A 555 -30.50 9.07 -25.80
N ILE A 556 -30.13 8.01 -25.09
CA ILE A 556 -28.91 7.23 -25.30
C ILE A 556 -29.29 5.77 -25.55
N SER A 557 -29.00 5.27 -26.75
CA SER A 557 -29.28 3.90 -27.17
C SER A 557 -28.09 2.97 -26.96
N SER A 558 -26.85 3.46 -27.14
CA SER A 558 -25.61 2.73 -26.82
C SER A 558 -24.42 3.69 -26.72
N VAL A 559 -23.36 3.26 -26.04
CA VAL A 559 -22.04 3.90 -26.08
C VAL A 559 -21.00 2.83 -26.39
N LYS A 560 -20.34 2.91 -27.54
CA LYS A 560 -19.21 2.04 -27.86
C LYS A 560 -17.92 2.70 -27.38
N VAL A 561 -17.07 1.95 -26.67
CA VAL A 561 -15.76 2.41 -26.20
C VAL A 561 -14.68 1.46 -26.70
N ASP A 562 -13.70 1.99 -27.42
CA ASP A 562 -12.56 1.24 -27.93
C ASP A 562 -11.32 1.47 -27.06
N PHE A 563 -10.59 0.38 -26.79
CA PHE A 563 -9.47 0.35 -25.86
C PHE A 563 -8.24 -0.32 -26.45
N LEU A 564 -7.07 0.27 -26.22
CA LEU A 564 -5.76 -0.36 -26.52
C LEU A 564 -5.34 -1.31 -25.39
N GLY A 565 -6.10 -2.39 -25.22
CA GLY A 565 -5.89 -3.46 -24.24
C GLY A 565 -7.16 -3.84 -23.49
N GLN A 566 -7.15 -5.03 -22.89
CA GLN A 566 -8.30 -5.58 -22.17
C GLN A 566 -8.66 -4.72 -20.95
N THR A 567 -9.75 -3.97 -21.05
CA THR A 567 -10.18 -2.97 -20.07
C THR A 567 -11.61 -3.26 -19.62
N SER A 568 -11.91 -3.16 -18.32
CA SER A 568 -13.29 -3.22 -17.81
C SER A 568 -13.82 -1.81 -17.60
N VAL A 569 -15.11 -1.60 -17.90
CA VAL A 569 -15.72 -0.26 -17.91
C VAL A 569 -17.18 -0.29 -17.46
N ASN A 570 -17.57 0.69 -16.66
CA ASN A 570 -18.95 1.07 -16.37
C ASN A 570 -19.34 2.27 -17.25
N LEU A 571 -20.56 2.26 -17.78
CA LEU A 571 -21.22 3.49 -18.24
C LEU A 571 -22.12 3.99 -17.12
N LEU A 572 -21.94 5.25 -16.73
CA LEU A 572 -22.82 5.96 -15.81
C LEU A 572 -23.41 7.20 -16.50
N ALA A 573 -24.56 7.67 -16.01
CA ALA A 573 -25.26 8.83 -16.52
C ALA A 573 -25.71 9.75 -15.39
N ALA A 574 -25.54 11.06 -15.57
CA ALA A 574 -26.09 12.07 -14.68
C ALA A 574 -27.60 12.29 -14.95
N PRO A 575 -28.37 12.88 -14.01
CA PRO A 575 -29.75 13.27 -14.26
C PRO A 575 -29.92 14.17 -15.49
N ALA A 576 -31.02 13.98 -16.24
CA ALA A 576 -31.34 14.80 -17.42
C ALA A 576 -31.49 16.30 -17.13
N SER A 577 -31.68 16.68 -15.86
CA SER A 577 -31.78 18.05 -15.35
C SER A 577 -30.42 18.70 -15.01
N ALA A 578 -29.30 17.99 -15.15
CA ALA A 578 -27.97 18.53 -14.85
C ALA A 578 -27.59 19.68 -15.82
N ALA A 579 -27.61 20.91 -15.31
CA ALA A 579 -27.31 22.12 -16.08
C ALA A 579 -25.81 22.34 -16.34
N THR A 580 -24.96 21.84 -15.44
CA THR A 580 -23.50 21.93 -15.44
C THR A 580 -22.87 20.54 -15.37
N MET A 581 -21.63 20.41 -15.83
CA MET A 581 -20.88 19.16 -15.72
C MET A 581 -20.75 18.76 -14.24
N PRO A 582 -21.11 17.53 -13.84
CA PRO A 582 -21.02 17.10 -12.45
C PRO A 582 -19.58 16.99 -11.94
N THR A 583 -19.41 16.96 -10.63
CA THR A 583 -18.08 16.94 -9.98
C THR A 583 -17.94 15.89 -8.89
N SER A 584 -19.02 15.30 -8.38
CA SER A 584 -18.98 14.11 -7.53
C SER A 584 -19.17 12.84 -8.36
N PHE A 585 -18.65 11.72 -7.87
CA PHE A 585 -18.99 10.40 -8.43
C PHE A 585 -20.48 10.09 -8.20
N ASP A 586 -21.02 10.49 -7.04
CA ASP A 586 -22.40 10.24 -6.62
C ASP A 586 -23.45 10.99 -7.45
N ASP A 587 -23.03 11.97 -8.26
CA ASP A 587 -23.88 12.67 -9.23
C ASP A 587 -24.30 11.75 -10.42
N PHE A 588 -23.68 10.57 -10.56
CA PHE A 588 -23.88 9.64 -11.66
C PHE A 588 -24.50 8.31 -11.22
N THR A 589 -25.49 7.82 -11.97
CA THR A 589 -26.07 6.47 -11.80
C THR A 589 -25.50 5.51 -12.84
N LYS A 590 -25.05 4.31 -12.45
CA LYS A 590 -24.60 3.27 -13.39
C LYS A 590 -25.76 2.74 -14.23
N VAL A 591 -25.58 2.68 -15.55
CA VAL A 591 -26.61 2.27 -16.53
C VAL A 591 -26.20 1.09 -17.41
N ALA A 592 -24.89 0.83 -17.58
CA ALA A 592 -24.35 -0.37 -18.24
C ALA A 592 -22.92 -0.70 -17.76
N SER A 593 -22.39 -1.85 -18.14
CA SER A 593 -20.96 -2.19 -17.98
C SER A 593 -20.55 -3.34 -18.89
N GLY A 594 -19.26 -3.40 -19.22
CA GLY A 594 -18.67 -4.47 -20.04
C GLY A 594 -17.14 -4.53 -19.86
N GLN A 595 -16.51 -5.45 -20.59
CA GLN A 595 -15.06 -5.64 -20.60
C GLN A 595 -14.63 -6.07 -22.01
N GLY A 596 -13.47 -5.58 -22.48
CA GLY A 596 -12.94 -5.93 -23.80
C GLY A 596 -11.90 -4.95 -24.32
N THR A 597 -11.64 -5.02 -25.63
CA THR A 597 -10.93 -4.00 -26.43
C THR A 597 -11.87 -3.16 -27.29
N GLU A 598 -13.10 -3.62 -27.51
CA GLU A 598 -14.20 -2.91 -28.17
C GLU A 598 -15.46 -3.26 -27.37
N VAL A 599 -16.05 -2.28 -26.69
CA VAL A 599 -17.07 -2.54 -25.65
C VAL A 599 -18.35 -1.74 -25.94
N PRO A 600 -19.41 -2.38 -26.48
CA PRO A 600 -20.72 -1.77 -26.68
C PRO A 600 -21.52 -1.75 -25.36
N LEU A 601 -21.66 -0.57 -24.77
CA LEU A 601 -22.37 -0.31 -23.51
C LEU A 601 -23.80 0.15 -23.80
N THR A 602 -24.71 -0.81 -23.96
CA THR A 602 -26.15 -0.57 -24.16
C THR A 602 -26.87 -0.46 -22.81
N PRO A 603 -27.52 0.68 -22.48
CA PRO A 603 -28.28 0.83 -21.24
C PRO A 603 -29.44 -0.16 -21.11
N SER A 604 -29.65 -0.70 -19.91
CA SER A 604 -30.75 -1.67 -19.63
C SER A 604 -32.14 -1.03 -19.50
N ALA A 605 -32.20 0.30 -19.40
CA ALA A 605 -33.42 1.11 -19.36
C ALA A 605 -33.25 2.34 -20.26
N LYS A 606 -34.34 3.05 -20.57
CA LYS A 606 -34.29 4.28 -21.37
C LYS A 606 -33.53 5.38 -20.62
N VAL A 607 -32.31 5.65 -21.05
CA VAL A 607 -31.47 6.73 -20.50
C VAL A 607 -31.66 7.99 -21.33
N THR A 608 -31.96 9.09 -20.65
CA THR A 608 -31.84 10.44 -21.22
C THR A 608 -30.87 11.22 -20.35
N SER A 609 -29.77 11.72 -20.91
CA SER A 609 -28.81 12.54 -20.17
C SER A 609 -28.06 13.51 -21.08
N ARG A 610 -27.46 14.54 -20.47
CA ARG A 610 -26.46 15.42 -21.09
C ARG A 610 -25.03 14.96 -20.77
N TYR A 611 -24.83 14.35 -19.60
CA TYR A 611 -23.52 14.00 -19.07
C TYR A 611 -23.42 12.51 -18.84
N LEU A 612 -22.53 11.87 -19.59
CA LEU A 612 -22.18 10.47 -19.46
C LEU A 612 -20.78 10.34 -18.86
N LEU A 613 -20.57 9.34 -18.02
CA LEU A 613 -19.27 9.00 -17.47
C LEU A 613 -18.87 7.61 -17.93
N VAL A 614 -17.78 7.55 -18.70
CA VAL A 614 -17.10 6.31 -19.10
C VAL A 614 -16.05 6.01 -18.04
N TRP A 615 -16.32 5.06 -17.14
CA TRP A 615 -15.53 4.80 -15.94
C TRP A 615 -14.82 3.45 -16.01
N LEU A 616 -13.50 3.47 -16.11
CA LEU A 616 -12.65 2.29 -16.19
C LEU A 616 -12.50 1.68 -14.79
N THR A 617 -12.74 0.37 -14.66
CA THR A 617 -12.66 -0.38 -13.40
C THR A 617 -11.55 -1.42 -13.34
N THR A 618 -11.06 -1.90 -14.49
CA THR A 618 -9.82 -2.68 -14.57
C THR A 618 -8.98 -2.26 -15.77
N LEU A 619 -7.66 -2.20 -15.60
CA LEU A 619 -6.70 -1.78 -16.62
C LEU A 619 -5.89 -2.96 -17.19
N PRO A 620 -5.44 -2.88 -18.46
CA PRO A 620 -4.49 -3.82 -19.02
C PRO A 620 -3.04 -3.52 -18.54
N PRO A 621 -2.17 -4.55 -18.46
CA PRO A 621 -0.74 -4.37 -18.22
C PRO A 621 -0.03 -3.75 -19.43
N THR A 622 1.00 -2.97 -19.17
CA THR A 622 1.89 -2.36 -20.17
C THR A 622 3.31 -2.94 -20.07
N SER A 623 4.09 -2.82 -21.15
CA SER A 623 5.41 -3.48 -21.30
C SER A 623 6.50 -2.93 -20.36
N ASP A 624 6.22 -1.85 -19.64
CA ASP A 624 7.04 -1.26 -18.58
C ASP A 624 6.80 -1.94 -17.21
N GLY A 625 5.86 -2.90 -17.12
CA GLY A 625 5.51 -3.58 -15.87
C GLY A 625 4.41 -2.89 -15.07
N HIS A 626 3.89 -1.76 -15.56
CA HIS A 626 2.77 -1.04 -14.98
C HIS A 626 1.44 -1.44 -15.64
N PHE A 627 0.36 -0.76 -15.25
CA PHE A 627 -0.97 -0.90 -15.84
C PHE A 627 -1.51 0.48 -16.25
N ARG A 628 -2.15 0.57 -17.43
CA ARG A 628 -2.69 1.83 -17.97
C ARG A 628 -3.97 1.58 -18.77
N GLY A 629 -5.03 2.31 -18.48
CA GLY A 629 -6.19 2.40 -19.37
C GLY A 629 -5.84 3.25 -20.58
N LYS A 630 -6.27 2.83 -21.77
CA LYS A 630 -6.07 3.57 -23.02
C LYS A 630 -7.37 3.54 -23.81
N VAL A 631 -8.04 4.68 -23.93
CA VAL A 631 -9.28 4.83 -24.70
C VAL A 631 -8.91 5.47 -26.03
N SER A 632 -9.08 4.75 -27.13
CA SER A 632 -8.78 5.26 -28.47
C SER A 632 -9.94 6.05 -29.06
N GLU A 633 -11.19 5.61 -28.84
CA GLU A 633 -12.37 6.31 -29.38
C GLU A 633 -13.65 5.96 -28.60
N ILE A 634 -14.57 6.93 -28.51
CA ILE A 634 -15.88 6.79 -27.87
C ILE A 634 -16.97 7.25 -28.83
N HIS A 635 -17.86 6.33 -29.21
CA HIS A 635 -19.02 6.63 -30.05
C HIS A 635 -20.31 6.54 -29.22
N VAL A 636 -21.10 7.61 -29.19
CA VAL A 636 -22.42 7.66 -28.53
C VAL A 636 -23.51 7.58 -29.60
N THR A 637 -24.55 6.76 -29.37
CA THR A 637 -25.76 6.73 -30.20
C THR A 637 -27.02 6.98 -29.37
N GLY A 638 -28.08 7.51 -30.00
CA GLY A 638 -29.34 7.88 -29.34
C GLY A 638 -30.59 7.49 -30.10
#